data_AF-A0A7W1SG53-F1
#
_entry.id   AF-A0A7W1SG53-F1
#
_cell.length_a   1.000
_cell.length_b   1.000
_cell.length_c   1.000
_cell.angle_alpha   90.00
_cell.angle_beta   90.00
_cell.angle_gamma   90.00
#
_symmetry.space_group_name_H-M   'P 1'
#
loop_
_entity.id
_entity.type
_entity.pdbx_description
1 polymer ?
#
loop_
_entity_poly.entity_id
_entity_poly.type
_entity_poly.pdbx_seq_one_letter_code
_entity_poly.pdbx_strand_id
1 'polypeptide(L)'
;MESNREGSTHSIHATDDVLRAGLDEIRASPADEGILRLIVRRPRPDEREVLDKARLDLAEGLVGDSWRTRGSSRSADGSPHPDMQLNLMNARAIALIARRADRWPLSGDQLFVDLDLSAANLPPGTRLALGEAVIEITSQPHTGCRKFVERFGVDAMKLVNSPLGRELNLRG
;
A
#
# COMPACT_ATOMS: atom_id res chain seq x y z
N MET A 1 -46.17 12.13 -20.33
CA MET A 1 -45.68 11.57 -19.06
C MET A 1 -44.35 10.89 -19.36
N GLU A 2 -43.31 11.69 -19.54
CA GLU A 2 -41.95 11.23 -19.74
C GLU A 2 -41.10 11.75 -18.59
N SER A 3 -40.31 10.87 -17.98
CA SER A 3 -38.88 11.05 -17.81
C SER A 3 -38.38 10.13 -16.70
N ASN A 4 -37.98 8.95 -17.16
CA ASN A 4 -36.88 8.14 -16.65
C ASN A 4 -35.76 8.98 -15.99
N ARG A 5 -35.30 8.64 -14.77
CA ARG A 5 -33.91 8.83 -14.29
C ARG A 5 -33.66 7.90 -13.09
N GLU A 6 -33.27 6.67 -13.39
CA GLU A 6 -32.47 5.85 -12.47
C GLU A 6 -31.11 6.53 -12.29
N GLY A 7 -30.96 7.28 -11.19
CA GLY A 7 -29.66 7.74 -10.72
C GLY A 7 -28.92 6.61 -10.03
N SER A 8 -28.33 5.69 -10.79
CA SER A 8 -27.34 4.77 -10.24
C SER A 8 -26.06 5.57 -9.94
N THR A 9 -25.98 6.12 -8.73
CA THR A 9 -24.79 6.79 -8.20
C THR A 9 -23.68 5.76 -8.14
N HIS A 10 -22.87 5.68 -9.20
CA HIS A 10 -21.70 4.82 -9.21
C HIS A 10 -20.73 5.36 -8.15
N SER A 11 -20.72 4.74 -6.98
CA SER A 11 -19.76 5.02 -5.92
C SER A 11 -18.34 4.94 -6.51
N ILE A 12 -17.53 5.98 -6.28
CA ILE A 12 -16.13 6.03 -6.70
C ILE A 12 -15.24 5.02 -5.96
N HIS A 13 -15.78 4.37 -4.93
CA HIS A 13 -15.11 3.39 -4.09
C HIS A 13 -15.57 1.98 -4.46
N ALA A 14 -14.67 1.01 -4.38
CA ALA A 14 -15.03 -0.39 -4.49
C ALA A 14 -15.95 -0.78 -3.32
N THR A 15 -17.02 -1.52 -3.62
CA THR A 15 -17.93 -2.08 -2.61
C THR A 15 -17.32 -3.34 -2.01
N ASP A 16 -17.79 -3.73 -0.83
CA ASP A 16 -17.40 -4.99 -0.18
C ASP A 16 -17.54 -6.21 -1.12
N ASP A 17 -18.62 -6.32 -1.89
CA ASP A 17 -18.84 -7.42 -2.84
C ASP A 17 -17.74 -7.50 -3.92
N VAL A 18 -17.38 -6.34 -4.51
CA VAL A 18 -16.31 -6.26 -5.52
C VAL A 18 -14.97 -6.63 -4.89
N LEU A 19 -14.70 -6.13 -3.68
CA LEU A 19 -13.47 -6.40 -2.96
C LEU A 19 -13.33 -7.88 -2.61
N ARG A 20 -14.41 -8.54 -2.18
CA ARG A 20 -14.41 -9.98 -1.88
C ARG A 20 -14.22 -10.82 -3.13
N ALA A 21 -14.90 -10.47 -4.23
CA ALA A 21 -14.78 -11.20 -5.49
C ALA A 21 -13.36 -11.17 -6.08
N GLY A 22 -12.58 -10.11 -5.82
CA GLY A 22 -11.21 -9.99 -6.29
C GLY A 22 -10.13 -10.60 -5.38
N LEU A 23 -10.49 -11.22 -4.26
CA LEU A 23 -9.51 -11.76 -3.30
C LEU A 23 -8.63 -12.86 -3.90
N ASP A 24 -9.20 -13.72 -4.73
CA ASP A 24 -8.45 -14.85 -5.31
C ASP A 24 -7.39 -14.37 -6.30
N GLU A 25 -7.65 -13.28 -7.01
CA GLU A 25 -6.64 -12.64 -7.88
C GLU A 25 -5.47 -12.09 -7.07
N ILE A 26 -5.73 -11.52 -5.88
CA ILE A 26 -4.68 -11.05 -4.98
C ILE A 26 -3.84 -12.23 -4.47
N ARG A 27 -4.49 -13.34 -4.07
CA ARG A 27 -3.82 -14.57 -3.60
C ARG A 27 -2.97 -15.24 -4.69
N ALA A 28 -3.28 -15.00 -5.96
CA ALA A 28 -2.50 -15.50 -7.09
C ALA A 28 -1.25 -14.64 -7.40
N SER A 29 -0.86 -13.71 -6.51
CA SER A 29 0.42 -13.00 -6.60
C SER A 29 1.58 -14.01 -6.56
N PRO A 30 2.66 -13.79 -7.34
CA PRO A 30 3.78 -14.73 -7.36
C PRO A 30 4.50 -14.75 -6.01
N ALA A 31 5.01 -15.92 -5.61
CA ALA A 31 5.69 -16.09 -4.32
C ALA A 31 7.17 -15.67 -4.37
N ASP A 32 7.87 -16.04 -5.44
CA ASP A 32 9.34 -15.91 -5.51
C ASP A 32 9.78 -14.63 -6.24
N GLU A 33 9.32 -14.44 -7.47
CA GLU A 33 9.72 -13.33 -8.33
C GLU A 33 8.52 -12.45 -8.67
N GLY A 34 8.60 -11.19 -8.24
CA GLY A 34 7.54 -10.20 -8.43
C GLY A 34 7.97 -9.01 -9.27
N ILE A 35 7.01 -8.14 -9.59
CA ILE A 35 7.26 -6.92 -10.36
C ILE A 35 6.98 -5.70 -9.50
N LEU A 36 7.94 -4.78 -9.40
CA LEU A 36 7.71 -3.43 -8.90
C LEU A 36 6.91 -2.64 -9.94
N ARG A 37 5.62 -2.42 -9.66
CA ARG A 37 4.68 -1.77 -10.58
C ARG A 37 4.69 -0.26 -10.48
N LEU A 38 5.00 0.30 -9.31
CA LEU A 38 4.99 1.75 -9.08
C LEU A 38 5.91 2.14 -7.93
N ILE A 39 6.62 3.25 -8.10
CA ILE A 39 7.38 3.92 -7.04
C ILE A 39 6.74 5.28 -6.78
N VAL A 40 6.47 5.57 -5.52
CA VAL A 40 5.86 6.82 -5.09
C VAL A 40 6.70 7.45 -3.98
N ARG A 41 7.09 8.70 -4.20
CA ARG A 41 7.72 9.56 -3.19
C ARG A 41 6.71 10.52 -2.60
N ARG A 42 6.79 10.77 -1.29
CA ARG A 42 5.91 11.67 -0.53
C ARG A 42 6.75 12.79 0.06
N PRO A 43 7.11 13.83 -0.70
CA PRO A 43 8.03 14.87 -0.23
C PRO A 43 7.43 15.71 0.91
N ARG A 44 6.11 15.89 0.92
CA ARG A 44 5.35 16.66 1.93
C ARG A 44 4.01 15.99 2.23
N PRO A 45 3.29 16.43 3.30
CA PRO A 45 1.93 15.99 3.54
C PRO A 45 1.07 16.12 2.28
N ASP A 46 0.38 15.03 1.94
CA ASP A 46 -0.55 14.92 0.79
C ASP A 46 0.05 15.07 -0.62
N GLU A 47 1.30 15.50 -0.77
CA GLU A 47 2.03 15.45 -2.03
C GLU A 47 2.40 14.00 -2.42
N ARG A 48 2.30 13.69 -3.71
CA ARG A 48 2.66 12.40 -4.31
C ARG A 48 3.42 12.64 -5.60
N GLU A 49 4.55 11.97 -5.73
CA GLU A 49 5.35 12.01 -6.94
C GLU A 49 5.62 10.58 -7.40
N VAL A 50 5.20 10.27 -8.63
CA VAL A 50 5.46 8.98 -9.26
C VAL A 50 6.84 9.03 -9.90
N LEU A 51 7.66 8.02 -9.63
CA LEU A 51 9.04 7.96 -10.08
C LEU A 51 9.26 6.74 -10.98
N ASP A 52 10.03 6.93 -12.05
CA ASP A 52 10.54 5.81 -12.86
C ASP A 52 11.70 5.09 -12.16
N LYS A 53 12.46 5.82 -11.33
CA LYS A 53 13.62 5.34 -10.57
C LYS A 53 13.72 6.06 -9.23
N ALA A 54 14.17 5.35 -8.20
CA ALA A 54 14.45 5.92 -6.89
C ALA A 54 15.72 5.33 -6.28
N ARG A 55 16.31 6.05 -5.32
CA ARG A 55 17.42 5.57 -4.49
C ARG A 55 16.91 5.27 -3.09
N LEU A 56 17.31 4.12 -2.57
CA LEU A 56 17.15 3.76 -1.16
C LEU A 56 18.48 4.03 -0.43
N ASP A 57 18.37 4.53 0.79
CA ASP A 57 19.49 4.87 1.67
C ASP A 57 19.15 4.48 3.12
N LEU A 58 20.15 4.01 3.87
CA LEU A 58 19.95 3.52 5.23
C LEU A 58 19.53 4.60 6.23
N ALA A 59 19.91 5.85 5.99
CA ALA A 59 19.60 6.98 6.86
C ALA A 59 18.36 7.76 6.38
N GLU A 60 18.18 7.87 5.05
CA GLU A 60 17.11 8.67 4.45
C GLU A 60 15.87 7.85 4.04
N GLY A 61 15.96 6.52 4.00
CA GLY A 61 14.91 5.66 3.45
C GLY A 61 14.82 5.81 1.93
N LEU A 62 13.63 6.05 1.39
CA LEU A 62 13.50 6.49 0.00
C LEU A 62 13.93 7.95 -0.11
N VAL A 63 15.02 8.23 -0.84
CA VAL A 63 15.61 9.57 -0.87
C VAL A 63 14.61 10.62 -1.37
N GLY A 64 14.38 11.63 -0.53
CA GLY A 64 13.42 12.71 -0.74
C GLY A 64 11.98 12.40 -0.29
N ASP A 65 11.71 11.22 0.26
CA ASP A 65 10.47 10.97 0.99
C ASP A 65 10.48 11.67 2.36
N SER A 66 9.31 11.99 2.88
CA SER A 66 9.16 12.63 4.19
C SER A 66 9.24 11.67 5.38
N TRP A 67 9.47 10.36 5.21
CA TRP A 67 9.59 9.42 6.32
C TRP A 67 10.52 9.94 7.43
N ARG A 68 11.72 10.42 7.08
CA ARG A 68 12.72 10.89 8.04
C ARG A 68 12.29 12.13 8.86
N THR A 69 11.28 12.86 8.40
CA THR A 69 10.74 14.02 9.14
C THR A 69 9.42 13.70 9.86
N ARG A 70 8.92 12.45 9.74
CA ARG A 70 7.71 12.00 10.41
C ARG A 70 8.06 11.29 11.71
N GLY A 71 7.82 11.97 12.83
CA GLY A 71 7.90 11.34 14.14
C GLY A 71 6.95 10.15 14.27
N SER A 72 7.33 9.18 15.10
CA SER A 72 6.55 7.98 15.36
C SER A 72 6.26 7.84 16.85
N SER A 73 5.01 7.55 17.19
CA SER A 73 4.63 7.19 18.56
C SER A 73 5.21 5.84 19.01
N ARG A 74 5.83 5.08 18.10
CA ARG A 74 6.51 3.81 18.40
C ARG A 74 7.96 4.00 18.80
N SER A 75 8.54 5.18 18.56
CA SER A 75 9.89 5.53 18.99
C SER A 75 9.81 6.22 20.35
N ALA A 76 10.65 5.80 21.30
CA ALA A 76 10.64 6.34 22.66
C ALA A 76 10.96 7.84 22.72
N ASP A 77 11.77 8.34 21.79
CA ASP A 77 12.19 9.73 21.64
C ASP A 77 11.32 10.52 20.64
N GLY A 78 10.29 9.88 20.08
CA GLY A 78 9.43 10.47 19.05
C GLY A 78 10.07 10.59 17.66
N SER A 79 11.28 10.06 17.45
CA SER A 79 11.92 10.03 16.13
C SER A 79 11.11 9.20 15.12
N PRO A 80 11.39 9.31 13.81
CA PRO A 80 10.93 8.31 12.86
C PRO A 80 11.38 6.91 13.28
N HIS A 81 10.49 5.93 13.16
CA HIS A 81 10.81 4.55 13.52
C HIS A 81 11.59 3.89 12.38
N PRO A 82 12.79 3.32 12.62
CA PRO A 82 13.65 2.73 11.59
C PRO A 82 12.95 1.60 10.82
N ASP A 83 12.21 0.73 11.51
CA ASP A 83 11.49 -0.38 10.87
C ASP A 83 10.27 0.06 10.02
N MET A 84 10.00 1.36 9.91
CA MET A 84 8.91 1.94 9.13
C MET A 84 9.43 2.83 7.98
N GLN A 85 10.69 2.64 7.56
CA GLN A 85 11.38 3.39 6.50
C GLN A 85 10.68 3.36 5.15
N LEU A 86 10.12 2.21 4.82
CA LEU A 86 9.46 1.93 3.56
C LEU A 86 8.11 1.28 3.87
N ASN A 87 7.14 1.55 3.02
CA ASN A 87 5.90 0.81 3.01
C ASN A 87 5.61 0.24 1.61
N LEU A 88 5.15 -0.99 1.62
CA LEU A 88 4.82 -1.77 0.43
C LEU A 88 3.30 -1.91 0.34
N MET A 89 2.77 -2.00 -0.87
CA MET A 89 1.38 -2.39 -1.10
C MET A 89 1.32 -3.41 -2.22
N ASN A 90 0.52 -4.46 -2.04
CA ASN A 90 0.31 -5.43 -3.10
C ASN A 90 -0.38 -4.74 -4.31
N ALA A 91 0.21 -4.87 -5.49
CA ALA A 91 -0.23 -4.17 -6.68
C ALA A 91 -1.64 -4.58 -7.13
N ARG A 92 -2.00 -5.88 -6.97
CA ARG A 92 -3.33 -6.38 -7.30
C ARG A 92 -4.37 -5.87 -6.29
N ALA A 93 -3.99 -5.78 -5.02
CA ALA A 93 -4.85 -5.21 -3.98
C ALA A 93 -5.19 -3.74 -4.25
N ILE A 94 -4.19 -2.90 -4.58
CA ILE A 94 -4.48 -1.50 -4.92
C ILE A 94 -5.24 -1.38 -6.25
N ALA A 95 -4.98 -2.25 -7.23
CA ALA A 95 -5.72 -2.27 -8.50
C ALA A 95 -7.21 -2.45 -8.24
N LEU A 96 -7.56 -3.41 -7.37
CA LEU A 96 -8.93 -3.71 -6.97
C LEU A 96 -9.56 -2.55 -6.17
N ILE A 97 -8.83 -2.00 -5.19
CA ILE A 97 -9.31 -0.95 -4.29
C ILE A 97 -9.50 0.39 -5.02
N ALA A 98 -8.47 0.81 -5.76
CA ALA A 98 -8.43 2.13 -6.39
C ALA A 98 -9.22 2.16 -7.71
N ARG A 99 -9.37 0.99 -8.37
CA ARG A 99 -10.02 0.76 -9.67
C ARG A 99 -9.40 1.51 -10.86
N ARG A 100 -8.56 2.51 -10.60
CA ARG A 100 -7.83 3.32 -11.57
C ARG A 100 -6.40 3.52 -11.09
N ALA A 101 -5.45 3.35 -12.01
CA ALA A 101 -4.02 3.43 -11.73
C ALA A 101 -3.58 4.80 -11.21
N ASP A 102 -4.17 5.90 -11.70
CA ASP A 102 -3.86 7.27 -11.28
C ASP A 102 -4.15 7.56 -9.81
N ARG A 103 -4.97 6.71 -9.16
CA ARG A 103 -5.31 6.84 -7.75
C ARG A 103 -4.43 6.03 -6.81
N TRP A 104 -3.58 5.14 -7.33
CA TRP A 104 -2.70 4.30 -6.50
C TRP A 104 -1.83 5.12 -5.54
N PRO A 105 -1.16 6.21 -5.98
CA PRO A 105 -0.32 7.02 -5.08
C PRO A 105 -1.07 7.59 -3.87
N LEU A 106 -2.39 7.74 -3.95
CA LEU A 106 -3.20 8.26 -2.87
C LEU A 106 -3.21 7.32 -1.63
N SER A 107 -2.88 6.03 -1.77
CA SER A 107 -2.72 5.14 -0.61
C SER A 107 -1.63 5.65 0.35
N GLY A 108 -0.60 6.32 -0.19
CA GLY A 108 0.55 6.76 0.58
C GLY A 108 1.56 5.65 0.84
N ASP A 109 1.47 4.54 0.12
CA ASP A 109 2.53 3.53 0.02
C ASP A 109 3.61 4.00 -0.96
N GLN A 110 4.86 3.57 -0.74
CA GLN A 110 6.02 3.99 -1.52
C GLN A 110 6.32 3.01 -2.64
N LEU A 111 6.11 1.71 -2.41
CA LEU A 111 6.43 0.65 -3.36
C LEU A 111 5.20 -0.21 -3.60
N PHE A 112 4.78 -0.34 -4.85
CA PHE A 112 3.67 -1.22 -5.23
C PHE A 112 4.20 -2.43 -5.96
N VAL A 113 4.07 -3.61 -5.35
CA VAL A 113 4.71 -4.84 -5.83
C VAL A 113 3.66 -5.89 -6.14
N ASP A 114 3.78 -6.53 -7.29
CA ASP A 114 3.03 -7.73 -7.67
C ASP A 114 3.79 -8.95 -7.15
N LEU A 115 3.60 -9.25 -5.86
CA LEU A 115 4.28 -10.30 -5.10
C LEU A 115 3.37 -10.71 -3.94
N ASP A 116 3.39 -11.99 -3.54
CA ASP A 116 2.72 -12.45 -2.34
C ASP A 116 3.42 -11.86 -1.11
N LEU A 117 2.75 -10.90 -0.46
CA LEU A 117 3.24 -10.22 0.73
C LEU A 117 2.89 -10.96 2.02
N SER A 118 2.14 -12.06 1.95
CA SER A 118 1.63 -12.78 3.11
C SER A 118 2.73 -13.11 4.11
N ALA A 119 2.39 -13.13 5.40
CA ALA A 119 3.35 -13.49 6.44
C ALA A 119 3.88 -14.93 6.29
N ALA A 120 3.14 -15.78 5.57
CA ALA A 120 3.56 -17.14 5.24
C ALA A 120 4.70 -17.15 4.19
N ASN A 121 4.63 -16.27 3.18
CA ASN A 121 5.65 -16.16 2.14
C ASN A 121 6.83 -15.27 2.59
N LEU A 122 6.52 -14.12 3.21
CA LEU A 122 7.46 -13.08 3.60
C LEU A 122 7.38 -12.77 5.11
N PRO A 123 7.79 -13.70 5.99
CA PRO A 123 7.87 -13.42 7.41
C PRO A 123 8.88 -12.29 7.72
N PRO A 124 8.76 -11.58 8.86
CA PRO A 124 9.74 -10.60 9.28
C PRO A 124 11.19 -11.14 9.30
N GLY A 125 12.14 -10.34 8.84
CA GLY A 125 13.54 -10.72 8.60
C GLY A 125 13.81 -11.24 7.18
N THR A 126 12.77 -11.49 6.37
CA THR A 126 12.94 -11.84 4.96
C THR A 126 13.57 -10.69 4.18
N ARG A 127 14.53 -10.99 3.31
CA ARG A 127 15.24 -10.02 2.47
C ARG A 127 14.81 -10.13 1.02
N LEU A 128 14.45 -9.00 0.43
CA LEU A 128 14.04 -8.88 -0.96
C LEU A 128 15.04 -8.04 -1.73
N ALA A 129 15.51 -8.56 -2.85
CA ALA A 129 16.23 -7.75 -3.83
C ALA A 129 15.25 -6.86 -4.61
N LEU A 130 15.57 -5.57 -4.72
CA LEU A 130 14.80 -4.59 -5.47
C LEU A 130 15.76 -3.75 -6.34
N GLY A 131 15.98 -4.22 -7.57
CA GLY A 131 17.07 -3.69 -8.40
C GLY A 131 18.41 -3.94 -7.71
N GLU A 132 19.16 -2.86 -7.46
CA GLU A 132 20.46 -2.93 -6.77
C GLU A 132 20.36 -2.86 -5.23
N ALA A 133 19.16 -2.57 -4.70
CA ALA A 133 18.94 -2.48 -3.26
C ALA A 133 18.46 -3.80 -2.68
N VAL A 134 18.66 -3.99 -1.37
CA VAL A 134 18.03 -5.06 -0.59
C VAL A 134 17.22 -4.41 0.52
N ILE A 135 15.95 -4.81 0.64
CA ILE A 135 15.07 -4.39 1.73
C ILE A 135 14.79 -5.59 2.64
N GLU A 136 14.47 -5.33 3.90
CA GLU A 136 14.10 -6.36 4.88
C GLU A 136 12.66 -6.13 5.35
N ILE A 137 11.87 -7.19 5.37
CA ILE A 137 10.49 -7.16 5.87
C ILE A 137 10.53 -7.04 7.39
N THR A 138 9.81 -6.06 7.94
CA THR A 138 9.76 -5.83 9.39
C THR A 138 8.45 -6.34 9.98
N SER A 139 8.36 -6.40 11.31
CA SER A 139 7.13 -6.78 12.01
C SER A 139 6.15 -5.61 12.19
N GLN A 140 6.45 -4.43 11.63
CA GLN A 140 5.64 -3.23 11.80
C GLN A 140 4.44 -3.25 10.83
N PRO A 141 3.19 -3.33 11.33
CA PRO A 141 2.04 -3.36 10.46
C PRO A 141 1.76 -1.96 9.90
N HIS A 142 1.43 -1.88 8.61
CA HIS A 142 0.92 -0.67 7.99
C HIS A 142 -0.58 -0.77 7.69
N THR A 143 -1.36 -0.02 8.46
CA THR A 143 -2.82 -0.13 8.49
C THR A 143 -3.53 1.02 7.76
N GLY A 144 -4.77 0.78 7.33
CA GLY A 144 -5.64 1.81 6.80
C GLY A 144 -5.96 2.88 7.85
N CYS A 145 -5.77 4.15 7.48
CA CYS A 145 -6.05 5.31 8.34
C CYS A 145 -7.25 6.13 7.82
N ARG A 146 -7.61 7.21 8.51
CA ARG A 146 -8.70 8.11 8.09
C ARG A 146 -8.54 8.61 6.65
N LYS A 147 -7.33 9.01 6.24
CA LYS A 147 -7.06 9.42 4.85
C LYS A 147 -7.33 8.29 3.85
N PHE A 148 -7.10 7.04 4.24
CA PHE A 148 -7.40 5.89 3.39
C PHE A 148 -8.91 5.71 3.21
N VAL A 149 -9.70 5.92 4.26
CA VAL A 149 -11.18 5.92 4.17
C VAL A 149 -11.67 7.05 3.26
N GLU A 150 -11.17 8.28 3.45
CA GLU A 150 -11.52 9.43 2.60
C GLU A 150 -11.20 9.17 1.12
N ARG A 151 -10.13 8.43 0.84
CA ARG A 151 -9.65 8.18 -0.53
C ARG A 151 -10.27 6.94 -1.15
N PHE A 152 -10.50 5.87 -0.40
CA PHE A 152 -10.87 4.56 -0.95
C PHE A 152 -12.15 3.95 -0.35
N GLY A 153 -12.77 4.63 0.60
CA GLY A 153 -13.99 4.18 1.24
C GLY A 153 -13.74 3.29 2.46
N VAL A 154 -14.79 3.13 3.26
CA VAL A 154 -14.74 2.34 4.50
C VAL A 154 -14.54 0.85 4.22
N ASP A 155 -15.10 0.32 3.14
CA ASP A 155 -15.01 -1.10 2.81
C ASP A 155 -13.58 -1.50 2.44
N ALA A 156 -12.87 -0.65 1.68
CA ALA A 156 -11.46 -0.84 1.40
C ALA A 156 -10.61 -0.84 2.69
N MET A 157 -10.90 0.07 3.63
CA MET A 157 -10.22 0.10 4.92
C MET A 157 -10.51 -1.17 5.74
N LYS A 158 -11.77 -1.62 5.78
CA LYS A 158 -12.16 -2.87 6.44
C LYS A 158 -11.44 -4.07 5.85
N LEU A 159 -11.31 -4.15 4.52
CA LEU A 159 -10.59 -5.23 3.85
C LEU A 159 -9.13 -5.29 4.33
N VAL A 160 -8.38 -4.20 4.17
CA VAL A 160 -6.93 -4.19 4.47
C VAL A 160 -6.64 -4.36 5.97
N ASN A 161 -7.57 -3.94 6.84
CA ASN A 161 -7.43 -4.10 8.29
C ASN A 161 -8.07 -5.39 8.84
N SER A 162 -8.77 -6.17 8.00
CA SER A 162 -9.39 -7.45 8.41
C SER A 162 -8.33 -8.49 8.80
N PRO A 163 -8.68 -9.58 9.52
CA PRO A 163 -7.76 -10.67 9.79
C PRO A 163 -7.09 -11.20 8.52
N LEU A 164 -7.86 -11.40 7.44
CA LEU A 164 -7.34 -11.83 6.14
C LEU A 164 -6.41 -10.77 5.50
N GLY A 165 -6.80 -9.49 5.53
CA GLY A 165 -5.98 -8.41 4.97
C GLY A 165 -4.63 -8.27 5.65
N ARG A 166 -4.59 -8.55 6.96
CA ARG A 166 -3.38 -8.59 7.79
C ARG A 166 -2.58 -9.88 7.61
N GLU A 167 -3.23 -11.01 7.38
CA GLU A 167 -2.55 -12.27 7.04
C GLU A 167 -1.81 -12.16 5.70
N LEU A 168 -2.44 -11.52 4.72
CA LEU A 168 -1.90 -11.28 3.38
C LEU A 168 -1.00 -10.03 3.29
N ASN A 169 -0.85 -9.25 4.37
CA ASN A 169 -0.10 -7.99 4.41
C ASN A 169 -0.38 -7.07 3.20
N LEU A 170 -1.67 -6.87 2.87
CA LEU A 170 -2.06 -6.16 1.62
C LEU A 170 -1.48 -4.74 1.50
N ARG A 171 -1.09 -4.13 2.63
CA ARG A 171 -0.47 -2.80 2.73
C ARG A 171 0.86 -2.80 3.51
N GLY A 172 1.58 -3.92 3.53
CA GLY A 172 2.84 -4.04 4.26
C GLY A 172 2.61 -4.48 5.70
#